data_AF-A0A5P9F0H4-F1
#
_entry.id   AF-A0A5P9F0H4-F1
#
_cell.length_a   1.000
_cell.length_b   1.000
_cell.length_c   1.000
_cell.angle_alpha   90.00
_cell.angle_beta   90.00
_cell.angle_gamma   90.00
#
_symmetry.space_group_name_H-M   'P 1'
#
loop_
_entity.id
_entity.type
_entity.pdbx_description
1 polymer ?
#
loop_
_entity_poly.entity_id
_entity_poly.type
_entity_poly.pdbx_seq_one_letter_code
_entity_poly.pdbx_strand_id
1 'polypeptide(L)'
;MSIINGLSDSILLKLKSIPGVIKSGELTEELKISSNKIPNSFPALMLRLVTSETLGACNNGVQPLSLEWEIAIVVGNLSTLEENNRVARNFIAPIIFAFEKHLVDSQDKLVEKAGRLNFQGMQPLQLNQAQDGLIAAYSLKFTQKVWLGNDRREDFKKLPEPLGIHVGHEPKIGLKHRDEYIKIGEVGKA
;
A
#
# COMPACT_ATOMS: atom_id res chain seq x y z
N MET A 1 -11.19 0.05 -9.08
CA MET A 1 -9.76 0.39 -9.26
C MET A 1 -9.06 0.15 -7.94
N SER A 2 -8.00 -0.66 -7.93
CA SER A 2 -7.42 -1.25 -6.71
C SER A 2 -6.62 -0.21 -5.92
N ILE A 3 -6.67 -0.32 -4.59
CA ILE A 3 -5.87 0.49 -3.64
C ILE A 3 -4.36 0.42 -3.99
N ILE A 4 -3.91 -0.72 -4.51
CA ILE A 4 -2.53 -0.95 -4.96
C ILE A 4 -2.13 0.02 -6.08
N ASN A 5 -3.00 0.27 -7.06
CA ASN A 5 -2.70 1.20 -8.15
C ASN A 5 -2.55 2.64 -7.61
N GLY A 6 -3.44 3.06 -6.70
CA GLY A 6 -3.33 4.37 -6.06
C GLY A 6 -2.06 4.52 -5.22
N LEU A 7 -1.61 3.46 -4.55
CA LEU A 7 -0.33 3.45 -3.84
C LEU A 7 0.85 3.56 -4.81
N SER A 8 0.80 2.83 -5.93
CA SER A 8 1.82 2.90 -6.96
C SER A 8 1.93 4.31 -7.55
N ASP A 9 0.80 4.92 -7.91
CA ASP A 9 0.72 6.30 -8.40
C ASP A 9 1.32 7.30 -7.40
N SER A 10 0.97 7.14 -6.12
CA SER A 10 1.52 7.95 -5.02
C SER A 10 3.04 7.80 -4.88
N ILE A 11 3.56 6.56 -4.99
CA ILE A 11 5.01 6.30 -4.93
C ILE A 11 5.69 6.96 -6.14
N LEU A 12 5.15 6.79 -7.35
CA LEU A 12 5.68 7.41 -8.57
C LEU A 12 5.68 8.93 -8.50
N LEU A 13 4.61 9.54 -7.98
CA LEU A 13 4.53 10.98 -7.78
C LEU A 13 5.68 11.46 -6.88
N LYS A 14 5.99 10.71 -5.82
CA LYS A 14 7.14 11.02 -4.96
C LYS A 14 8.48 10.85 -5.65
N LEU A 15 8.64 9.78 -6.43
CA LEU A 15 9.86 9.57 -7.22
C LEU A 15 10.10 10.74 -8.19
N LYS A 16 9.05 11.28 -8.80
CA LYS A 16 9.14 12.47 -9.68
C LYS A 16 9.59 13.72 -8.95
N SER A 17 9.34 13.84 -7.65
CA SER A 17 9.74 15.01 -6.87
C SER A 17 11.20 14.97 -6.44
N ILE A 18 11.94 13.88 -6.71
CA ILE A 18 13.36 13.77 -6.35
C ILE A 18 14.19 14.57 -7.37
N PRO A 19 14.98 15.56 -6.92
CA PRO A 19 15.79 16.36 -7.84
C PRO A 19 16.75 15.51 -8.67
N GLY A 20 16.87 15.84 -9.95
CA GLY A 20 17.78 15.17 -10.89
C GLY A 20 17.23 13.89 -11.53
N VAL A 21 16.03 13.44 -11.17
CA VAL A 21 15.34 12.34 -11.87
C VAL A 21 14.78 12.84 -13.20
N ILE A 22 15.18 12.20 -14.31
CA ILE A 22 14.70 12.58 -15.65
C ILE A 22 13.44 11.81 -16.02
N LYS A 23 13.35 10.54 -15.60
CA LYS A 23 12.20 9.69 -15.90
C LYS A 23 11.81 8.84 -14.71
N SER A 24 10.50 8.68 -14.50
CA SER A 24 9.98 7.64 -13.61
C SER A 24 8.74 6.99 -14.21
N GLY A 25 8.56 5.71 -13.91
CA GLY A 25 7.45 4.93 -14.44
C GLY A 25 7.36 3.55 -13.80
N GLU A 26 6.31 2.82 -14.13
CA GLU A 26 6.11 1.44 -13.67
C GLU A 26 6.75 0.42 -14.60
N LEU A 27 7.14 -0.70 -14.02
CA LEU A 27 7.51 -1.92 -14.71
C LEU A 27 6.54 -3.03 -14.31
N THR A 28 6.02 -3.73 -15.32
CA THR A 28 5.20 -4.93 -15.12
C THR A 28 6.02 -6.21 -14.91
N GLU A 29 7.32 -6.16 -15.22
CA GLU A 29 8.23 -7.29 -15.17
C GLU A 29 9.56 -6.87 -14.58
N GLU A 30 10.35 -7.85 -14.14
CA GLU A 30 11.73 -7.63 -13.73
C GLU A 30 12.53 -6.95 -14.85
N LEU A 31 13.29 -5.91 -14.50
CA LEU A 31 14.18 -5.25 -15.44
C LEU A 31 15.34 -6.20 -15.79
N LYS A 32 15.18 -6.96 -16.87
CA LYS A 32 16.26 -7.74 -17.46
C LYS A 32 17.05 -6.88 -18.42
N ILE A 33 18.36 -6.92 -18.24
CA ILE A 33 19.32 -6.19 -19.06
C ILE A 33 19.47 -6.96 -20.38
N SER A 34 19.32 -6.26 -21.51
CA SER A 34 18.99 -6.73 -22.88
C SER A 34 17.51 -6.61 -23.29
N SER A 35 16.61 -6.26 -22.38
CA SER A 35 15.23 -5.97 -22.78
C SER A 35 15.13 -4.59 -23.43
N ASN A 36 14.26 -4.46 -24.43
CA ASN A 36 13.83 -3.17 -25.00
C ASN A 36 13.09 -2.27 -23.99
N LYS A 37 13.05 -2.66 -22.70
CA LYS A 37 12.38 -1.95 -21.60
C LYS A 37 13.32 -1.03 -20.83
N ILE A 38 14.62 -1.00 -21.15
CA ILE A 38 15.54 0.01 -20.61
C ILE A 38 15.10 1.39 -21.12
N PRO A 39 14.89 2.39 -20.25
CA PRO A 39 14.48 3.71 -20.68
C PRO A 39 15.58 4.41 -21.48
N ASN A 40 15.21 5.15 -22.53
CA ASN A 40 16.15 5.91 -23.37
C ASN A 40 16.60 7.24 -22.74
N SER A 41 16.33 7.45 -21.44
CA SER A 41 16.63 8.70 -20.73
C SER A 41 17.04 8.35 -19.31
N PHE A 42 18.13 8.96 -18.84
CA PHE A 42 18.78 8.61 -17.57
C PHE A 42 19.22 9.86 -16.81
N PRO A 43 19.21 9.86 -15.47
CA PRO A 43 18.82 8.75 -14.60
C PRO A 43 17.31 8.53 -14.58
N ALA A 44 16.91 7.27 -14.56
CA ALA A 44 15.52 6.84 -14.50
C ALA A 44 15.24 6.03 -13.24
N LEU A 45 14.07 6.23 -12.64
CA LEU A 45 13.58 5.49 -11.48
C LEU A 45 12.35 4.67 -11.86
N MET A 46 12.50 3.35 -11.90
CA MET A 46 11.45 2.46 -12.33
C MET A 46 10.86 1.71 -11.13
N LEU A 47 9.55 1.83 -10.90
CA LEU A 47 8.84 1.19 -9.80
C LEU A 47 8.25 -0.15 -10.25
N ARG A 48 8.31 -1.16 -9.39
CA ARG A 48 7.68 -2.46 -9.60
C ARG A 48 7.07 -2.97 -8.31
N LEU A 49 5.88 -3.55 -8.38
CA LEU A 49 5.36 -4.41 -7.31
C LEU A 49 5.93 -5.82 -7.51
N VAL A 50 6.71 -6.31 -6.55
CA VAL A 50 7.35 -7.63 -6.62
C VAL A 50 6.40 -8.71 -6.12
N THR A 51 5.83 -8.52 -4.93
CA THR A 51 4.89 -9.46 -4.31
C THR A 51 3.80 -8.73 -3.54
N SER A 52 2.70 -9.43 -3.33
CA SER A 52 1.58 -9.02 -2.47
C SER A 52 1.10 -10.24 -1.70
N GLU A 53 1.42 -10.30 -0.41
CA GLU A 53 1.16 -11.46 0.45
C GLU A 53 0.16 -11.12 1.56
N THR A 54 -0.69 -12.07 1.94
CA THR A 54 -1.60 -11.90 3.07
C THR A 54 -0.85 -12.08 4.39
N LEU A 55 -0.97 -11.13 5.32
CA LEU A 55 -0.32 -11.21 6.63
C LEU A 55 -1.14 -11.99 7.68
N GLY A 56 -2.39 -12.30 7.38
CA GLY A 56 -3.30 -12.97 8.29
C GLY A 56 -4.69 -13.13 7.68
N ALA A 57 -5.61 -13.70 8.46
CA ALA A 57 -6.99 -13.87 8.04
C ALA A 57 -7.71 -12.52 7.86
N CYS A 58 -8.61 -12.45 6.89
CA CYS A 58 -9.55 -11.35 6.77
C CYS A 58 -10.41 -11.28 8.04
N ASN A 59 -10.45 -10.12 8.68
CA ASN A 59 -11.26 -9.89 9.88
C ASN A 59 -12.13 -8.66 9.67
N ASN A 60 -13.43 -8.78 9.95
CA ASN A 60 -14.43 -7.71 9.78
C ASN A 60 -14.39 -7.01 8.42
N GLY A 61 -14.16 -7.76 7.33
CA GLY A 61 -14.10 -7.20 5.97
C GLY A 61 -12.79 -6.50 5.62
N VAL A 62 -11.77 -6.57 6.49
CA VAL A 62 -10.43 -6.01 6.26
C VAL A 62 -9.39 -7.14 6.12
N GLN A 63 -8.65 -7.14 5.01
CA GLN A 63 -7.54 -8.03 4.71
C GLN A 63 -6.20 -7.29 4.87
N PRO A 64 -5.35 -7.67 5.84
CA PRO A 64 -3.99 -7.14 5.91
C PRO A 64 -3.11 -7.80 4.85
N LEU A 65 -2.37 -6.99 4.09
CA LEU A 65 -1.38 -7.42 3.12
C LEU A 65 0.01 -6.84 3.43
N SER A 66 1.04 -7.55 3.02
CA SER A 66 2.41 -7.07 2.88
C SER A 66 2.74 -6.96 1.40
N LEU A 67 3.10 -5.77 0.96
CA LEU A 67 3.52 -5.47 -0.40
C LEU A 67 5.05 -5.33 -0.42
N GLU A 68 5.72 -6.02 -1.34
CA GLU A 68 7.13 -5.77 -1.65
C GLU A 68 7.23 -4.91 -2.90
N TRP A 69 7.83 -3.73 -2.75
CA TRP A 69 8.09 -2.79 -3.82
C TRP A 69 9.58 -2.79 -4.16
N GLU A 70 9.87 -2.68 -5.45
CA GLU A 70 11.22 -2.50 -5.96
C GLU A 70 11.30 -1.21 -6.76
N ILE A 71 12.32 -0.41 -6.46
CA ILE A 71 12.67 0.78 -7.24
C ILE A 71 14.03 0.51 -7.89
N ALA A 72 14.02 0.35 -9.21
CA ALA A 72 15.23 0.24 -10.00
C ALA A 72 15.72 1.63 -10.39
N ILE A 73 16.92 1.99 -9.92
CA ILE A 73 17.67 3.17 -10.34
C ILE A 73 18.48 2.76 -11.57
N VAL A 74 18.10 3.28 -12.74
CA VAL A 74 18.85 3.06 -13.98
C VAL A 74 19.70 4.28 -14.24
N VAL A 75 21.02 4.11 -14.13
CA VAL A 75 22.01 5.13 -14.46
C VAL A 75 22.54 4.88 -15.86
N GLY A 76 22.67 5.98 -16.61
CA GLY A 76 22.81 5.94 -18.06
C GLY A 76 24.19 5.52 -18.56
N ASN A 77 24.47 5.90 -19.80
CA ASN A 77 25.69 5.53 -20.50
C ASN A 77 26.88 6.37 -20.02
N LEU A 78 27.43 6.05 -18.85
CA LEU A 78 28.65 6.68 -18.34
C LEU A 78 29.87 5.87 -18.78
N SER A 79 31.00 6.55 -18.84
CA SER A 79 32.24 5.99 -19.37
C SER A 79 32.81 4.86 -18.49
N THR A 80 32.50 4.89 -17.19
CA THR A 80 33.00 3.91 -16.21
C THR A 80 31.93 3.42 -15.22
N LEU A 81 32.19 2.26 -14.63
CA LEU A 81 31.39 1.71 -13.52
C LEU A 81 31.47 2.57 -12.24
N GLU A 82 32.60 3.20 -11.98
CA GLU A 82 32.78 4.04 -10.79
C GLU A 82 31.89 5.28 -10.84
N GLU A 83 31.82 5.93 -12.01
CA GLU A 83 30.92 7.07 -12.22
C GLU A 83 29.46 6.66 -12.06
N ASN A 84 29.06 5.52 -12.65
CA ASN A 84 27.73 4.95 -12.50
C ASN A 84 27.37 4.68 -11.03
N ASN A 85 28.26 4.02 -10.29
CA ASN A 85 28.10 3.78 -8.86
C ASN A 85 27.92 5.10 -8.08
N ARG A 86 28.73 6.11 -8.39
CA ARG A 86 28.67 7.42 -7.72
C ARG A 86 27.32 8.10 -7.97
N VAL A 87 26.87 8.13 -9.22
CA VAL A 87 25.58 8.73 -9.58
C VAL A 87 24.42 7.98 -8.93
N ALA A 88 24.42 6.65 -8.96
CA ALA A 88 23.36 5.86 -8.32
C ALA A 88 23.28 6.12 -6.81
N ARG A 89 24.42 6.17 -6.12
CA ARG A 89 24.49 6.52 -4.68
C ARG A 89 23.89 7.88 -4.36
N ASN A 90 24.02 8.86 -5.26
CA ASN A 90 23.43 10.18 -5.07
C ASN A 90 21.89 10.16 -5.11
N PHE A 91 21.26 9.14 -5.70
CA PHE A 91 19.81 8.99 -5.70
C PHE A 91 19.29 8.17 -4.51
N ILE A 92 20.10 7.25 -3.98
CA ILE A 92 19.66 6.30 -2.96
C ILE A 92 19.24 6.99 -1.68
N ALA A 93 20.07 7.89 -1.14
CA ALA A 93 19.72 8.61 0.09
C ALA A 93 18.47 9.49 -0.09
N PRO A 94 18.34 10.32 -1.14
CA PRO A 94 17.11 11.05 -1.41
C PRO A 94 15.86 10.19 -1.55
N ILE A 95 15.95 9.02 -2.19
CA ILE A 95 14.84 8.07 -2.31
C ILE A 95 14.40 7.57 -0.94
N ILE A 96 15.34 7.10 -0.12
CA ILE A 96 15.05 6.58 1.22
C ILE A 96 14.43 7.68 2.09
N PHE A 97 15.04 8.87 2.14
CA PHE A 97 14.53 10.00 2.91
C PHE A 97 13.16 10.50 2.40
N ALA A 98 12.94 10.48 1.09
CA ALA A 98 11.66 10.86 0.52
C ALA A 98 10.55 9.94 1.04
N PHE A 99 10.78 8.62 1.10
CA PHE A 99 9.78 7.64 1.52
C PHE A 99 9.63 7.47 3.03
N GLU A 100 10.69 7.75 3.81
CA GLU A 100 10.57 7.84 5.26
C GLU A 100 9.56 8.91 5.70
N LYS A 101 9.49 10.02 4.94
CA LYS A 101 8.59 11.15 5.20
C LYS A 101 7.27 11.08 4.42
N HIS A 102 7.24 10.44 3.25
CA HIS A 102 6.15 10.55 2.26
C HIS A 102 4.75 10.21 2.78
N LEU A 103 4.66 9.22 3.67
CA LEU A 103 3.37 8.66 4.07
C LEU A 103 2.81 9.32 5.34
N VAL A 104 3.54 10.32 5.89
CA VAL A 104 3.08 11.14 7.03
C VAL A 104 2.30 12.37 6.56
N ASP A 105 2.61 12.90 5.36
CA ASP A 105 2.07 14.18 4.88
C ASP A 105 0.87 14.05 3.92
N SER A 106 0.46 12.83 3.59
CA SER A 106 -0.62 12.58 2.63
C SER A 106 -2.00 12.69 3.30
N GLN A 107 -2.81 13.67 2.88
CA GLN A 107 -4.22 13.82 3.29
C GLN A 107 -5.18 12.78 2.69
N ASP A 108 -4.68 11.86 1.87
CA ASP A 108 -5.50 10.78 1.32
C ASP A 108 -5.76 9.69 2.38
N LYS A 109 -7.03 9.48 2.71
CA LYS A 109 -7.50 8.40 3.61
C LYS A 109 -7.01 7.00 3.21
N LEU A 110 -6.68 6.81 1.93
CA LEU A 110 -6.10 5.57 1.39
C LEU A 110 -4.64 5.37 1.86
N VAL A 111 -3.89 6.46 1.96
CA VAL A 111 -2.51 6.47 2.40
C VAL A 111 -2.42 6.41 3.92
N GLU A 112 -3.37 7.00 4.65
CA GLU A 112 -3.47 6.83 6.12
C GLU A 112 -3.69 5.36 6.52
N LYS A 113 -4.38 4.58 5.67
CA LYS A 113 -4.57 3.13 5.83
C LYS A 113 -3.38 2.31 5.34
N ALA A 114 -2.38 2.93 4.74
CA ALA A 114 -1.16 2.29 4.28
C ALA A 114 -0.02 2.63 5.25
N GLY A 115 0.64 1.60 5.77
CA GLY A 115 1.83 1.78 6.60
C GLY A 115 2.99 2.41 5.81
N ARG A 116 4.04 2.79 6.53
CA ARG A 116 5.28 3.31 5.92
C ARG A 116 5.95 2.30 4.99
N LEU A 117 6.65 2.81 3.98
CA LEU A 117 7.59 2.04 3.17
C LEU A 117 8.86 1.79 3.99
N ASN A 118 9.10 0.54 4.35
CA ASN A 118 10.26 0.13 5.12
C ASN A 118 11.34 -0.37 4.18
N PHE A 119 12.44 0.37 4.10
CA PHE A 119 13.60 -0.02 3.30
C PHE A 119 14.17 -1.36 3.78
N GLN A 120 14.36 -2.30 2.86
CA GLN A 120 14.88 -3.64 3.13
C GLN A 120 16.35 -3.79 2.73
N GLY A 121 16.79 -3.02 1.73
CA GLY A 121 18.16 -3.12 1.25
C GLY A 121 18.30 -2.71 -0.20
N MET A 122 19.56 -2.71 -0.61
CA MET A 122 19.99 -2.36 -1.96
C MET A 122 20.81 -3.50 -2.54
N GLN A 123 20.62 -3.75 -3.82
CA GLN A 123 21.47 -4.65 -4.60
C GLN A 123 21.82 -4.01 -5.94
N PRO A 124 23.09 -4.12 -6.41
CA PRO A 124 23.39 -3.81 -7.80
C PRO A 124 22.67 -4.82 -8.69
N LEU A 125 21.90 -4.32 -9.65
CA LEU A 125 21.45 -5.10 -10.78
C LEU A 125 22.60 -5.10 -11.81
N GLN A 126 22.70 -6.15 -12.62
CA GLN A 126 23.85 -6.43 -13.49
C GLN A 126 24.30 -5.22 -14.35
N LEU A 127 25.51 -5.28 -14.89
CA LEU A 127 26.10 -4.22 -15.71
C LEU A 127 26.01 -4.60 -17.19
N ASN A 128 25.64 -3.68 -18.07
CA ASN A 128 25.73 -3.89 -19.51
C ASN A 128 26.71 -2.93 -20.15
N GLN A 129 27.59 -3.44 -21.00
CA GLN A 129 28.32 -2.59 -21.94
C GLN A 129 27.42 -2.34 -23.16
N ALA A 130 27.00 -1.10 -23.34
CA ALA A 130 26.40 -0.60 -24.56
C ALA A 130 27.50 -0.01 -25.47
N GLN A 131 27.18 0.22 -26.75
CA GLN A 131 28.15 0.80 -27.69
C GLN A 131 28.67 2.19 -27.25
N ASP A 132 27.86 2.98 -26.53
CA ASP A 132 28.26 4.32 -26.06
C ASP A 132 28.65 4.39 -24.56
N GLY A 133 28.92 3.26 -23.89
CA GLY A 133 29.35 3.23 -22.48
C GLY A 133 28.81 2.07 -21.63
N LEU A 134 28.85 2.21 -20.30
CA LEU A 134 28.33 1.22 -19.35
C LEU A 134 26.99 1.69 -18.78
N ILE A 135 25.97 0.84 -18.86
CA ILE A 135 24.69 1.02 -18.15
C ILE A 135 24.75 0.19 -16.87
N ALA A 136 24.43 0.81 -15.74
CA ALA A 136 24.26 0.14 -14.46
C ALA A 136 22.85 0.35 -13.92
N ALA A 137 22.33 -0.64 -13.22
CA ALA A 137 21.07 -0.53 -12.51
C ALA A 137 21.23 -0.94 -11.04
N TYR A 138 20.45 -0.36 -10.14
CA TYR A 138 20.44 -0.71 -8.72
C TYR A 138 19.00 -0.91 -8.28
N SER A 139 18.73 -2.00 -7.60
CA SER A 139 17.42 -2.27 -7.04
C SER A 139 17.41 -1.85 -5.57
N LEU A 140 16.47 -1.00 -5.21
CA LEU A 140 16.09 -0.71 -3.83
C LEU A 140 14.79 -1.45 -3.51
N LYS A 141 14.81 -2.24 -2.43
CA LYS A 141 13.63 -2.98 -1.97
C LYS A 141 12.98 -2.32 -0.78
N PHE A 142 11.65 -2.28 -0.78
CA PHE A 142 10.83 -1.74 0.29
C PHE A 142 9.68 -2.69 0.61
N THR A 143 9.29 -2.77 1.87
CA THR A 143 8.07 -3.46 2.29
C THR A 143 7.05 -2.48 2.82
N GLN A 144 5.78 -2.72 2.53
CA GLN A 144 4.68 -1.88 2.99
C GLN A 144 3.53 -2.75 3.49
N LYS A 145 3.04 -2.48 4.70
CA LYS A 145 1.82 -3.12 5.22
C LYS A 145 0.61 -2.28 4.83
N VAL A 146 -0.42 -2.92 4.28
CA VAL A 146 -1.66 -2.25 3.88
C VAL A 146 -2.87 -3.02 4.38
N TRP A 147 -3.94 -2.31 4.72
CA TRP A 147 -5.20 -2.92 5.16
C TRP A 147 -6.26 -2.65 4.09
N LEU A 148 -6.61 -3.69 3.33
CA LEU A 148 -7.57 -3.59 2.24
C LEU A 148 -8.98 -3.95 2.72
N GLY A 149 -9.97 -3.20 2.28
CA GLY A 149 -11.38 -3.46 2.57
C GLY A 149 -12.01 -2.44 3.51
N ASN A 150 -13.32 -2.55 3.67
CA ASN A 150 -14.11 -1.70 4.54
C ASN A 150 -14.28 -2.40 5.88
N ASP A 151 -13.99 -1.68 6.95
CA ASP A 151 -14.23 -2.15 8.30
C ASP A 151 -15.72 -2.24 8.55
N ARG A 152 -16.22 -3.48 8.70
CA ARG A 152 -17.62 -3.79 8.92
C ARG A 152 -18.00 -3.89 10.39
N ARG A 153 -17.11 -3.55 11.33
CA ARG A 153 -17.46 -3.54 12.76
C ARG A 153 -18.68 -2.67 13.05
N GLU A 154 -18.88 -1.61 12.26
CA GLU A 154 -20.04 -0.72 12.41
C GLU A 154 -21.34 -1.33 11.88
N ASP A 155 -21.28 -2.31 10.97
CA ASP A 155 -22.47 -3.04 10.50
C ASP A 155 -23.10 -3.85 11.64
N PHE A 156 -22.28 -4.28 12.61
CA PHE A 156 -22.70 -5.02 13.80
C PHE A 156 -23.03 -4.11 15.01
N LYS A 157 -22.86 -2.79 14.89
CA LYS A 157 -23.23 -1.82 15.95
C LYS A 157 -24.73 -1.53 16.01
N LYS A 158 -25.57 -2.10 15.13
CA LYS A 158 -27.02 -2.08 15.35
C LYS A 158 -27.32 -2.90 16.60
N LEU A 159 -27.24 -2.24 17.76
CA LEU A 159 -27.81 -2.72 18.99
C LEU A 159 -29.26 -3.11 18.67
N PRO A 160 -29.73 -4.30 19.09
CA PRO A 160 -31.14 -4.62 18.96
C PRO A 160 -31.93 -3.48 19.61
N GLU A 161 -32.97 -3.00 18.92
CA GLU A 161 -33.88 -2.04 19.54
C GLU A 161 -34.34 -2.59 20.89
N PRO A 162 -34.44 -1.75 21.93
CA PRO A 162 -34.78 -2.22 23.26
C PRO A 162 -36.05 -3.07 23.21
N LEU A 163 -35.94 -4.31 23.67
CA LEU A 163 -37.06 -5.24 23.69
C LEU A 163 -37.96 -4.84 24.87
N GLY A 164 -39.21 -4.45 24.58
CA GLY A 164 -40.20 -4.16 25.60
C GLY A 164 -40.62 -5.44 26.32
N ILE A 165 -40.39 -5.52 27.64
CA ILE A 165 -40.89 -6.64 28.45
C ILE A 165 -42.35 -6.37 28.78
N HIS A 166 -43.19 -7.36 28.46
CA HIS A 166 -44.61 -7.36 28.78
C HIS A 166 -44.93 -8.60 29.63
N VAL A 167 -45.70 -8.42 30.70
CA VAL A 167 -46.14 -9.52 31.58
C VAL A 167 -47.63 -9.74 31.42
N GLY A 168 -47.99 -10.96 31.02
CA GLY A 168 -49.36 -11.47 31.05
C GLY A 168 -49.59 -12.34 32.30
N HIS A 169 -50.82 -12.38 32.80
CA HIS A 169 -51.22 -13.22 33.93
C HIS A 169 -52.31 -14.19 33.51
N GLU A 170 -52.28 -15.43 34.02
CA GLU A 170 -53.33 -16.40 33.77
C GLU A 170 -54.69 -15.95 34.34
N PRO A 171 -55.81 -16.29 33.66
CA PRO A 171 -55.92 -17.14 32.47
C PRO A 171 -55.68 -16.41 31.14
N LYS A 172 -55.39 -15.11 31.16
CA LYS A 172 -55.30 -14.25 29.96
C LYS A 172 -53.90 -14.24 29.36
N ILE A 173 -53.47 -15.41 28.88
CA ILE A 173 -52.18 -15.60 28.20
C ILE A 173 -52.40 -16.03 26.74
N GLY A 174 -51.47 -15.65 25.86
CA GLY A 174 -51.50 -15.97 24.43
C GLY A 174 -51.69 -14.75 23.53
N LEU A 175 -51.44 -14.93 22.22
CA LEU A 175 -51.41 -13.85 21.22
C LEU A 175 -52.68 -12.96 21.19
N LYS A 176 -53.84 -13.53 21.49
CA LYS A 176 -55.13 -12.81 21.52
C LYS A 176 -55.26 -11.82 22.67
N HIS A 177 -54.45 -11.96 23.71
CA HIS A 177 -54.45 -11.11 24.90
C HIS A 177 -53.22 -10.19 24.96
N ARG A 178 -52.47 -10.07 23.85
CA ARG A 178 -51.21 -9.30 23.78
C ARG A 178 -51.39 -7.84 24.22
N ASP A 179 -52.51 -7.21 23.85
CA ASP A 179 -52.81 -5.82 24.20
C ASP A 179 -53.22 -5.63 25.67
N GLU A 180 -53.47 -6.74 26.38
CA GLU A 180 -53.78 -6.75 27.82
C GLU A 180 -52.53 -6.95 28.69
N TYR A 181 -51.36 -7.17 28.09
CA TYR A 181 -50.13 -7.38 28.86
C TYR A 181 -49.58 -6.05 29.39
N ILE A 182 -49.08 -6.08 30.62
CA ILE A 182 -48.50 -4.90 31.27
C ILE A 182 -47.05 -4.74 30.82
N LYS A 183 -46.70 -3.59 30.21
CA LYS A 183 -45.30 -3.25 29.93
C LYS A 183 -44.59 -2.91 31.23
N ILE A 184 -43.60 -3.72 31.62
CA ILE A 184 -42.86 -3.54 32.89
C ILE A 184 -41.45 -2.97 32.71
N GLY A 185 -41.00 -2.80 31.47
CA GLY A 185 -39.70 -2.19 31.20
C GLY A 185 -39.21 -2.39 29.77
N GLU A 186 -37.99 -1.94 29.53
CA GLU A 186 -37.24 -2.11 28.30
C GLU A 186 -35.88 -2.72 28.67
N VAL A 187 -35.48 -3.81 28.02
CA VAL A 187 -34.13 -4.37 28.16
C VAL A 187 -33.32 -3.96 26.94
N GLY A 188 -32.15 -3.38 27.15
CA GLY A 188 -31.22 -3.01 26.08
C GLY A 188 -30.83 -1.53 26.00
N LYS A 189 -31.19 -0.69 26.99
CA LYS A 189 -30.49 0.60 27.16
C LYS A 189 -29.15 0.33 27.86
N ALA A 190 -28.08 0.25 27.07
CA ALA A 190 -26.71 0.46 27.54
C ALA A 190 -26.39 1.95 27.51
#